data_AF-A0A7C6LGD4-F1
#
_entry.id   AF-A0A7C6LGD4-F1
#
_cell.length_a   1.000
_cell.length_b   1.000
_cell.length_c   1.000
_cell.angle_alpha   90.00
_cell.angle_beta   90.00
_cell.angle_gamma   90.00
#
_symmetry.space_group_name_H-M   'P 1'
#
loop_
_entity.id
_entity.type
_entity.pdbx_description
1 polymer ?
#
loop_
_entity_poly.entity_id
_entity_poly.type
_entity_poly.pdbx_seq_one_letter_code
_entity_poly.pdbx_strand_id
1 'polypeptide(L)'
;MPEKPKATTSLNKRTEALAKQVREAAATIQDSTTYEGFYVHIDLTAPQGRWELLALAVLLAARVSETVAEITFQSLKDRGLLDLWRLYQASATDIQQVHEIIALEYRAFTPRERKAEALIHNAGLLINGYDGDLDNIYRSYLAGRRETVDNRKGVGLPGLSKMIAQFTQVGQRSRWLCRTMHEAGLWTQAELGDRYFIDNHVYRAALRLGLITAHTPWTLAKEEIDEVVARLFEGDPIYLYKLGRYFCLPAKGQKECWPCPCRKNCRASGALW
;
A
#
# COMPACT_ATOMS: atom_id res chain seq x y z
N MET A 1 21.08 -22.32 -31.63
CA MET A 1 20.72 -22.01 -30.24
C MET A 1 19.38 -22.68 -29.97
N PRO A 2 19.29 -23.68 -29.08
CA PRO A 2 18.00 -24.32 -28.82
C PRO A 2 17.12 -23.35 -28.04
N GLU A 3 15.94 -23.05 -28.59
CA GLU A 3 14.88 -22.35 -27.87
C GLU A 3 14.57 -23.14 -26.58
N LYS A 4 14.70 -22.47 -25.43
CA LYS A 4 14.19 -23.04 -24.17
C LYS A 4 12.70 -23.30 -24.36
N PRO A 5 12.20 -24.53 -24.15
CA PRO A 5 10.78 -24.79 -24.21
C PRO A 5 10.09 -23.91 -23.17
N LYS A 6 9.20 -23.01 -23.63
CA LYS A 6 8.27 -22.32 -22.75
C LYS A 6 7.40 -23.40 -22.12
N ALA A 7 7.70 -23.72 -20.87
CA ALA A 7 6.84 -24.55 -20.05
C ALA A 7 5.56 -23.76 -19.77
N THR A 8 4.62 -23.77 -20.71
CA THR A 8 3.21 -23.48 -20.44
C THR A 8 2.69 -24.69 -19.69
N THR A 9 3.12 -24.84 -18.42
CA THR A 9 2.65 -25.88 -17.53
C THR A 9 1.15 -25.63 -17.38
N SER A 10 0.33 -26.57 -17.89
CA SER A 10 -1.11 -26.58 -17.64
C SER A 10 -1.30 -26.34 -16.15
N LEU A 11 -2.02 -25.28 -15.80
CA LEU A 11 -2.23 -24.97 -14.40
C LEU A 11 -2.89 -26.20 -13.75
N ASN A 12 -2.32 -26.69 -12.66
CA ASN A 12 -2.97 -27.77 -11.96
C ASN A 12 -4.33 -27.24 -11.46
N LYS A 13 -5.42 -27.96 -11.71
CA LYS A 13 -6.79 -27.64 -11.23
C LYS A 13 -6.82 -27.23 -9.76
N ARG A 14 -5.90 -27.79 -8.96
CA ARG A 14 -5.71 -27.40 -7.55
C ARG A 14 -5.36 -25.92 -7.36
N THR A 15 -4.51 -25.34 -8.20
CA THR A 15 -4.08 -23.94 -8.12
C THR A 15 -5.21 -22.98 -8.52
N GLU A 16 -6.02 -23.33 -9.51
CA GLU A 16 -7.21 -22.53 -9.89
C GLU A 16 -8.26 -22.55 -8.77
N ALA A 17 -8.51 -23.73 -8.19
CA ALA A 17 -9.41 -23.87 -7.05
C ALA A 17 -8.93 -23.06 -5.84
N LEU A 18 -7.62 -23.04 -5.58
CA LEU A 18 -7.03 -22.19 -4.54
C LEU A 18 -7.22 -20.70 -4.83
N ALA A 19 -6.93 -20.25 -6.05
CA ALA A 19 -7.12 -18.85 -6.43
C ALA A 19 -8.59 -18.41 -6.29
N LYS A 20 -9.54 -19.29 -6.67
CA LYS A 20 -10.98 -19.07 -6.45
C LYS A 20 -11.30 -18.87 -4.96
N GLN A 21 -10.80 -19.74 -4.09
CA GLN A 21 -10.99 -19.62 -2.64
C GLN A 21 -10.39 -18.32 -2.07
N VAL A 22 -9.24 -17.88 -2.57
CA VAL A 22 -8.62 -16.61 -2.16
C VAL A 22 -9.51 -15.43 -2.54
N ARG A 23 -10.08 -15.43 -3.76
CA ARG A 23 -11.01 -14.38 -4.19
C ARG A 23 -12.28 -14.36 -3.34
N GLU A 24 -12.87 -15.52 -3.08
CA GLU A 24 -14.05 -15.67 -2.23
C GLU A 24 -13.76 -15.17 -0.80
N ALA A 25 -12.64 -15.57 -0.22
CA ALA A 25 -12.20 -15.09 1.10
C ALA A 25 -12.02 -13.56 1.13
N ALA A 26 -11.35 -13.01 0.13
CA ALA A 26 -11.13 -11.57 0.02
C ALA A 26 -12.44 -10.78 -0.12
N ALA A 27 -13.45 -11.34 -0.78
CA ALA A 27 -14.78 -10.74 -0.91
C ALA A 27 -15.57 -10.70 0.40
N THR A 28 -15.26 -11.57 1.37
CA THR A 28 -15.89 -11.54 2.71
C THR A 28 -15.32 -10.47 3.64
N ILE A 29 -14.15 -9.91 3.30
CA ILE A 29 -13.55 -8.83 4.09
C ILE A 29 -14.27 -7.53 3.74
N GLN A 30 -15.05 -7.04 4.70
CA GLN A 30 -15.73 -5.76 4.62
C GLN A 30 -14.71 -4.62 4.51
N ASP A 31 -14.99 -3.68 3.62
CA ASP A 31 -14.18 -2.49 3.45
C ASP A 31 -14.27 -1.65 4.73
N SER A 32 -13.12 -1.43 5.37
CA SER A 32 -13.03 -0.54 6.53
C SER A 32 -12.70 0.86 6.03
N THR A 33 -13.43 1.86 6.50
CA THR A 33 -13.07 3.26 6.26
C THR A 33 -11.90 3.72 7.14
N THR A 34 -11.27 2.80 7.89
CA THR A 34 -10.07 3.04 8.69
C THR A 34 -8.88 2.25 8.14
N TYR A 35 -7.68 2.82 8.28
CA TYR A 35 -6.44 2.07 8.15
C TYR A 35 -5.95 1.62 9.52
N GLU A 36 -5.75 0.31 9.68
CA GLU A 36 -5.25 -0.33 10.90
C GLU A 36 -3.83 -0.88 10.69
N GLY A 37 -2.82 -0.18 11.18
CA GLY A 37 -1.46 -0.70 11.36
C GLY A 37 -1.32 -1.52 12.64
N PHE A 38 -0.09 -1.89 13.01
CA PHE A 38 0.16 -2.50 14.33
C PHE A 38 0.04 -1.47 15.46
N TYR A 39 0.49 -0.24 15.21
CA TYR A 39 0.50 0.85 16.22
C TYR A 39 -0.31 2.07 15.78
N VAL A 40 -0.95 2.00 14.62
CA VAL A 40 -1.54 3.18 13.96
C VAL A 40 -2.99 2.91 13.59
N HIS A 41 -3.84 3.87 13.94
CA HIS A 41 -5.24 3.92 13.54
C HIS A 41 -5.50 5.27 12.84
N ILE A 42 -6.03 5.22 11.62
CA ILE A 42 -6.31 6.41 10.79
C ILE A 42 -7.70 6.30 10.20
N ASP A 43 -8.57 7.28 10.48
CA ASP A 43 -9.90 7.41 9.87
C ASP A 43 -9.81 8.06 8.48
N LEU A 44 -10.06 7.29 7.42
CA LEU A 44 -9.93 7.76 6.04
C LEU A 44 -11.15 8.53 5.53
N THR A 45 -12.23 8.63 6.31
CA THR A 45 -13.41 9.42 5.95
C THR A 45 -13.17 10.92 6.07
N ALA A 46 -12.25 11.33 6.95
CA ALA A 46 -11.91 12.72 7.20
C ALA A 46 -10.71 13.19 6.36
N PRO A 47 -10.67 14.47 5.91
CA PRO A 47 -9.51 15.04 5.24
C PRO A 47 -8.21 14.89 6.03
N GLN A 48 -8.28 15.11 7.36
CA GLN A 48 -7.14 14.95 8.26
C GLN A 48 -6.58 13.52 8.26
N GLY A 49 -7.42 12.49 8.27
CA GLY A 49 -6.92 11.12 8.22
C GLY A 49 -6.37 10.73 6.84
N ARG A 50 -6.90 11.30 5.75
CA ARG A 50 -6.28 11.16 4.42
C ARG A 50 -4.90 11.81 4.36
N TRP A 51 -4.71 12.96 5.00
CA TRP A 51 -3.39 13.57 5.19
C TRP A 51 -2.47 12.67 6.03
N GLU A 52 -2.95 12.14 7.16
CA GLU A 52 -2.20 11.21 7.99
C GLU A 52 -1.75 9.97 7.20
N LEU A 53 -2.59 9.43 6.32
CA LEU A 53 -2.22 8.33 5.45
C LEU A 53 -1.09 8.72 4.47
N LEU A 54 -1.10 9.95 3.94
CA LEU A 54 0.01 10.47 3.13
C LEU A 54 1.30 10.59 3.94
N ALA A 55 1.23 11.12 5.16
CA ALA A 55 2.37 11.23 6.06
C ALA A 55 2.97 9.85 6.37
N LEU A 56 2.13 8.85 6.63
CA LEU A 56 2.57 7.47 6.78
C LEU A 56 3.21 6.92 5.50
N ALA A 57 2.66 7.23 4.31
CA ALA A 57 3.26 6.85 3.04
C ALA A 57 4.67 7.42 2.86
N VAL A 58 4.90 8.67 3.26
CA VAL A 58 6.23 9.32 3.26
C VAL A 58 7.20 8.56 4.16
N LEU A 59 6.78 8.19 5.37
CA LEU A 59 7.60 7.42 6.31
C LEU A 59 7.86 5.98 5.81
N LEU A 60 6.91 5.36 5.11
CA LEU A 60 7.07 4.01 4.55
C LEU A 60 7.84 3.96 3.23
N ALA A 61 8.14 5.09 2.60
CA ALA A 61 8.78 5.15 1.29
C ALA A 61 10.30 4.89 1.32
N ALA A 62 10.95 4.98 2.48
CA ALA A 62 12.34 4.56 2.64
C ALA A 62 12.45 3.06 2.91
N ARG A 63 13.68 2.52 2.83
CA ARG A 63 13.99 1.18 3.34
C ARG A 63 14.01 1.20 4.86
N VAL A 64 12.83 1.06 5.45
CA VAL A 64 12.59 1.03 6.90
C VAL A 64 11.57 -0.07 7.21
N SER A 65 11.61 -0.62 8.42
CA SER A 65 10.56 -1.55 8.84
C SER A 65 9.24 -0.81 9.08
N GLU A 66 8.11 -1.48 8.83
CA GLU A 66 6.77 -0.91 9.09
C GLU A 66 6.63 -0.49 10.56
N THR A 67 7.10 -1.31 11.49
CA THR A 67 7.12 -1.00 12.93
C THR A 67 7.80 0.33 13.24
N VAL A 68 8.99 0.59 12.68
CA VAL A 68 9.72 1.84 12.93
C VAL A 68 8.97 3.05 12.33
N ALA A 69 8.42 2.90 11.12
CA ALA A 69 7.64 3.96 10.49
C ALA A 69 6.36 4.27 11.30
N GLU A 70 5.66 3.25 11.78
CA GLU A 70 4.45 3.39 12.58
C GLU A 70 4.71 3.98 13.98
N ILE A 71 5.78 3.57 14.66
CA ILE A 71 6.18 4.18 15.95
C ILE A 71 6.55 5.66 15.77
N THR A 72 7.29 5.98 14.71
CA THR A 72 7.64 7.36 14.35
C THR A 72 6.37 8.17 14.07
N PHE A 73 5.46 7.61 13.27
CA PHE A 73 4.16 8.22 12.96
C PHE A 73 3.37 8.51 14.23
N GLN A 74 3.25 7.52 15.12
CA GLN A 74 2.49 7.67 16.36
C GLN A 74 3.10 8.74 17.28
N SER A 75 4.42 8.79 17.38
CA SER A 75 5.13 9.82 18.15
C SER A 75 4.89 11.24 17.62
N LEU A 76 4.81 11.41 16.30
CA LEU A 76 4.43 12.69 15.67
C LEU A 76 2.95 13.02 15.96
N LYS A 77 2.07 12.02 15.82
CA LYS A 77 0.62 12.16 16.06
C LYS A 77 0.31 12.58 17.49
N ASP A 78 0.91 11.92 18.47
CA ASP A 78 0.69 12.17 19.91
C ASP A 78 1.10 13.59 20.32
N ARG A 79 2.05 14.20 19.61
CA ARG A 79 2.48 15.59 19.83
C ARG A 79 1.70 16.60 19.00
N GLY A 80 0.68 16.16 18.26
CA GLY A 80 -0.10 16.99 17.34
C GLY A 80 0.71 17.51 16.15
N LEU A 81 1.86 16.90 15.85
CA LEU A 81 2.75 17.28 14.75
C LEU A 81 2.39 16.58 13.44
N LEU A 82 1.21 15.93 13.39
CA LEU A 82 0.57 15.49 12.15
C LEU A 82 -0.73 16.25 11.87
N ASP A 83 -1.12 17.24 12.69
CA ASP A 83 -2.21 18.15 12.34
C ASP A 83 -1.83 18.94 11.08
N LEU A 84 -2.64 18.83 10.02
CA LEU A 84 -2.31 19.37 8.71
C LEU A 84 -2.09 20.89 8.74
N TRP A 85 -2.96 21.63 9.43
CA TRP A 85 -2.90 23.09 9.48
C TRP A 85 -1.72 23.58 10.31
N ARG A 86 -1.44 22.94 11.45
CA ARG A 86 -0.27 23.24 12.26
C ARG A 86 1.03 22.99 11.50
N LEU A 87 1.14 21.88 10.77
CA LEU A 87 2.29 21.58 9.92
C LEU A 87 2.46 22.57 8.77
N TYR A 88 1.34 22.99 8.16
CA TYR A 88 1.36 24.00 7.11
C TYR A 88 1.86 25.36 7.61
N GLN A 89 1.40 25.77 8.80
CA GLN A 89 1.82 27.02 9.45
C GLN A 89 3.10 26.88 10.28
N ALA A 90 3.77 25.72 10.22
CA ALA A 90 4.71 25.25 11.23
C ALA A 90 5.65 26.34 11.74
N SER A 91 5.58 26.58 13.06
CA SER A 91 6.54 27.45 13.72
C SER A 91 7.95 26.85 13.67
N ALA A 92 8.98 27.67 13.89
CA ALA A 92 10.34 27.16 14.03
C ALA A 92 10.46 26.06 15.12
N THR A 93 9.62 26.13 16.16
CA THR A 93 9.57 25.11 17.22
C THR A 93 8.95 23.81 16.70
N ASP A 94 7.86 23.87 15.95
CA ASP A 94 7.23 22.66 15.38
C ASP A 94 8.18 21.96 14.40
N ILE A 95 8.84 22.73 13.53
CA ILE A 95 9.84 22.22 12.59
C ILE A 95 10.93 21.48 13.37
N GLN A 96 11.51 22.13 14.38
CA GLN A 96 12.56 21.54 15.20
C GLN A 96 12.08 20.24 15.89
N GLN A 97 10.88 20.21 16.45
CA GLN A 97 10.32 19.03 17.10
C GLN A 97 10.10 17.86 16.11
N VAL A 98 9.64 18.14 14.88
CA VAL A 98 9.51 17.12 13.84
C VAL A 98 10.89 16.52 13.52
N HIS A 99 11.90 17.37 13.34
CA HIS A 99 13.27 16.92 13.09
C HIS A 99 13.80 16.04 14.24
N GLU A 100 13.57 16.44 15.49
CA GLU A 100 14.01 15.68 16.67
C GLU A 100 13.37 14.30 16.76
N ILE A 101 12.05 14.20 16.54
CA ILE A 101 11.35 12.91 16.59
C ILE A 101 11.84 11.98 15.48
N ILE A 102 11.99 12.51 14.25
CA ILE A 102 12.49 11.72 13.14
C ILE A 102 13.95 11.29 13.39
N ALA A 103 14.78 12.16 13.95
CA ALA A 103 16.16 11.80 14.30
C ALA A 103 16.22 10.67 15.33
N LEU A 104 15.34 10.69 16.33
CA LEU A 104 15.29 9.73 17.44
C LEU A 104 14.69 8.37 17.02
N GLU A 105 13.52 8.39 16.39
CA GLU A 105 12.69 7.21 16.13
C GLU A 105 12.94 6.60 14.75
N TYR A 106 13.17 7.44 13.72
CA TYR A 106 13.19 7.00 12.33
C TYR A 106 14.56 6.45 11.91
N ARG A 107 14.83 5.20 12.29
CA ARG A 107 16.09 4.49 12.02
C ARG A 107 16.20 3.92 10.60
N ALA A 108 15.97 4.75 9.58
CA ALA A 108 16.14 4.37 8.18
C ALA A 108 17.60 4.44 7.72
N PHE A 109 17.92 3.74 6.62
CA PHE A 109 19.24 3.80 5.96
C PHE A 109 19.45 5.09 5.13
N THR A 110 18.39 5.85 4.87
CA THR A 110 18.42 7.11 4.09
C THR A 110 18.49 8.33 4.99
N PRO A 111 18.94 9.50 4.49
CA PRO A 111 18.96 10.75 5.27
C PRO A 111 17.60 11.05 5.90
N ARG A 112 17.60 11.28 7.21
CA ARG A 112 16.40 11.38 8.05
C ARG A 112 15.78 12.78 7.94
N GLU A 113 16.63 13.79 7.80
CA GLU A 113 16.29 15.21 7.72
C GLU A 113 15.33 15.47 6.55
N ARG A 114 15.56 14.80 5.42
CA ARG A 114 14.70 14.90 4.23
C ARG A 114 13.27 14.42 4.46
N LYS A 115 13.00 13.61 5.50
CA LYS A 115 11.63 13.18 5.83
C LYS A 115 10.87 14.28 6.56
N ALA A 116 11.51 15.00 7.48
CA ALA A 116 10.90 16.15 8.14
C ALA A 116 10.50 17.22 7.11
N GLU A 117 11.45 17.59 6.26
CA GLU A 117 11.25 18.55 5.16
C GLU A 117 10.13 18.11 4.22
N ALA A 118 10.09 16.81 3.86
CA ALA A 118 9.04 16.27 3.00
C ALA A 118 7.65 16.37 3.64
N LEU A 119 7.51 16.10 4.95
CA LEU A 119 6.22 16.22 5.63
C LEU A 119 5.72 17.68 5.60
N ILE A 120 6.57 18.63 5.99
CA ILE A 120 6.22 20.06 6.01
C ILE A 120 5.87 20.54 4.59
N HIS A 121 6.71 20.20 3.60
CA HIS A 121 6.47 20.56 2.21
C HIS A 121 5.17 19.97 1.66
N ASN A 122 4.90 18.69 1.94
CA ASN A 122 3.70 18.01 1.46
C ASN A 122 2.42 18.57 2.11
N ALA A 123 2.47 19.02 3.36
CA ALA A 123 1.35 19.73 3.98
C ALA A 123 1.03 21.01 3.20
N GLY A 124 2.04 21.80 2.86
CA GLY A 124 1.87 23.00 2.02
C GLY A 124 1.35 22.70 0.62
N LEU A 125 1.86 21.65 -0.02
CA LEU A 125 1.35 21.25 -1.34
C LEU A 125 -0.11 20.80 -1.28
N LEU A 126 -0.50 20.06 -0.23
CA LEU A 126 -1.86 19.59 -0.06
C LEU A 126 -2.83 20.75 0.20
N ILE A 127 -2.48 21.69 1.09
CA ILE A 127 -3.32 22.87 1.36
C ILE A 127 -3.43 23.75 0.13
N ASN A 128 -2.31 24.16 -0.45
CA ASN A 128 -2.32 25.17 -1.52
C ASN A 128 -2.80 24.61 -2.87
N GLY A 129 -2.57 23.33 -3.14
CA GLY A 129 -2.89 22.71 -4.42
C GLY A 129 -4.22 21.97 -4.46
N TYR A 130 -4.72 21.52 -3.30
CA TYR A 130 -5.84 20.58 -3.22
C TYR A 130 -6.75 20.84 -2.01
N ASP A 131 -6.80 22.09 -1.53
CA ASP A 131 -7.65 22.55 -0.42
C ASP A 131 -7.56 21.67 0.86
N GLY A 132 -6.38 21.11 1.11
CA GLY A 132 -6.11 20.32 2.30
C GLY A 132 -6.65 18.89 2.26
N ASP A 133 -7.09 18.40 1.10
CA ASP A 133 -7.73 17.09 1.00
C ASP A 133 -7.24 16.27 -0.21
N LEU A 134 -6.74 15.06 0.05
CA LEU A 134 -6.35 14.13 -1.01
C LEU A 134 -7.51 13.73 -1.91
N ASP A 135 -8.75 13.79 -1.42
CA ASP A 135 -9.91 13.45 -2.24
C ASP A 135 -10.08 14.44 -3.41
N ASN A 136 -9.61 15.68 -3.28
CA ASN A 136 -9.64 16.65 -4.38
C ASN A 136 -8.69 16.24 -5.52
N ILE A 137 -7.60 15.53 -5.24
CA ILE A 137 -6.74 14.92 -6.28
C ILE A 137 -7.51 13.84 -7.01
N TYR A 138 -8.21 12.98 -6.27
CA TYR A 138 -9.00 11.90 -6.86
C TYR A 138 -10.16 12.44 -7.72
N ARG A 139 -10.87 13.46 -7.25
CA ARG A 139 -11.92 14.14 -8.02
C ARG A 139 -11.37 14.79 -9.30
N SER A 140 -10.21 15.45 -9.20
CA SER A 140 -9.54 16.03 -10.37
C SER A 140 -9.15 14.97 -11.40
N TYR A 141 -8.64 13.83 -10.94
CA TYR A 141 -8.36 12.66 -11.78
C TYR A 141 -9.63 12.16 -12.49
N LEU A 142 -10.75 12.02 -11.79
CA LEU A 142 -12.01 11.57 -12.40
C LEU A 142 -12.58 12.58 -13.39
N ALA A 143 -12.52 13.88 -13.08
CA ALA A 143 -12.98 14.94 -13.96
C ALA A 143 -12.20 14.94 -15.28
N GLY A 144 -10.87 14.92 -15.21
CA GLY A 144 -10.04 14.88 -16.40
C GLY A 144 -10.25 13.62 -17.24
N ARG A 145 -10.52 12.45 -16.63
CA ARG A 145 -10.86 11.23 -17.37
C ARG A 145 -12.11 11.41 -18.24
N ARG A 146 -13.16 12.04 -17.70
CA ARG A 146 -14.39 12.31 -18.47
C ARG A 146 -14.08 13.19 -19.68
N GLU A 147 -13.30 14.24 -19.48
CA GLU A 147 -12.91 15.14 -20.57
C GLU A 147 -12.09 14.45 -21.67
N THR A 148 -11.20 13.51 -21.34
CA THR A 148 -10.42 12.75 -22.33
C THR A 148 -11.22 11.69 -23.10
N VAL A 149 -12.32 11.18 -22.53
CA VAL A 149 -13.24 10.29 -23.26
C VAL A 149 -14.04 11.08 -24.28
N ASP A 150 -14.43 12.31 -23.93
CA ASP A 150 -15.19 13.20 -24.81
C ASP A 150 -14.30 13.84 -25.89
N ASN A 151 -13.04 14.15 -25.54
CA ASN A 151 -12.05 14.70 -26.47
C ASN A 151 -11.09 13.60 -26.95
N ARG A 152 -11.33 13.04 -28.14
CA ARG A 152 -10.48 12.03 -28.84
C ARG A 152 -9.01 12.46 -29.14
N LYS A 153 -8.49 13.53 -28.53
CA LYS A 153 -7.10 13.99 -28.67
C LYS A 153 -6.28 13.46 -27.50
N GLY A 154 -5.63 12.32 -27.74
CA GLY A 154 -4.91 11.48 -26.78
C GLY A 154 -3.66 12.07 -26.11
N VAL A 155 -3.78 13.22 -25.43
CA VAL A 155 -2.83 13.58 -24.37
C VAL A 155 -3.33 12.88 -23.10
N GLY A 156 -2.84 11.67 -22.86
CA GLY A 156 -3.24 10.88 -21.69
C GLY A 156 -2.92 11.64 -20.40
N LEU A 157 -3.93 11.89 -19.57
CA LEU A 157 -3.74 12.47 -18.25
C LEU A 157 -2.85 11.56 -17.39
N PRO A 158 -2.05 12.13 -16.48
CA PRO A 158 -1.30 11.32 -15.53
C PRO A 158 -2.29 10.47 -14.70
N GLY A 159 -2.02 9.16 -14.60
CA GLY A 159 -2.76 8.28 -13.70
C GLY A 159 -2.75 8.78 -12.26
N LEU A 160 -3.72 8.37 -11.45
CA LEU A 160 -3.90 8.84 -10.08
C LEU A 160 -2.62 8.67 -9.25
N SER A 161 -1.93 7.55 -9.42
CA SER A 161 -0.68 7.26 -8.70
C SER A 161 0.47 8.19 -9.10
N LYS A 162 0.45 8.73 -10.33
CA LYS A 162 1.42 9.76 -10.78
C LYS A 162 1.07 11.13 -10.21
N MET A 163 -0.22 11.47 -10.12
CA MET A 163 -0.66 12.68 -9.43
C MET A 163 -0.24 12.64 -7.96
N ILE A 164 -0.45 11.52 -7.25
CA ILE A 164 0.03 11.36 -5.86
C ILE A 164 1.57 11.34 -5.79
N ALA A 165 2.27 10.86 -6.81
CA ALA A 165 3.75 10.85 -6.82
C ALA A 165 4.39 12.24 -6.91
N GLN A 166 3.62 13.32 -7.13
CA GLN A 166 4.12 14.70 -7.04
C GLN A 166 4.54 15.07 -5.61
N PHE A 167 3.96 14.40 -4.60
CA PHE A 167 4.34 14.61 -3.20
C PHE A 167 5.76 14.09 -2.97
N THR A 168 6.54 14.91 -2.29
CA THR A 168 7.95 14.65 -2.00
C THR A 168 8.07 13.39 -1.15
N GLN A 169 9.04 12.53 -1.50
CA GLN A 169 9.36 11.31 -0.75
C GLN A 169 8.23 10.26 -0.67
N VAL A 170 7.26 10.26 -1.59
CA VAL A 170 6.22 9.21 -1.67
C VAL A 170 6.61 8.10 -2.66
N GLY A 171 7.06 8.45 -3.86
CA GLY A 171 7.57 7.50 -4.85
C GLY A 171 6.60 6.34 -5.13
N GLN A 172 7.08 5.09 -5.01
CA GLN A 172 6.25 3.89 -5.23
C GLN A 172 5.11 3.73 -4.21
N ARG A 173 5.17 4.41 -3.05
CA ARG A 173 4.09 4.37 -2.06
C ARG A 173 2.85 5.13 -2.50
N SER A 174 2.89 5.86 -3.63
CA SER A 174 1.68 6.43 -4.22
C SER A 174 0.68 5.35 -4.59
N ARG A 175 1.16 4.22 -5.14
CA ARG A 175 0.31 3.06 -5.46
C ARG A 175 -0.20 2.35 -4.22
N TRP A 176 0.62 2.27 -3.17
CA TRP A 176 0.19 1.77 -1.86
C TRP A 176 -0.97 2.61 -1.31
N LEU A 177 -0.85 3.94 -1.35
CA LEU A 177 -1.90 4.85 -0.91
C LEU A 177 -3.17 4.66 -1.73
N CYS A 178 -3.06 4.64 -3.07
CA CYS A 178 -4.21 4.42 -3.96
C CYS A 178 -4.91 3.09 -3.66
N ARG A 179 -4.15 2.02 -3.45
CA ARG A 179 -4.69 0.71 -3.08
C ARG A 179 -5.40 0.73 -1.74
N THR A 180 -4.81 1.37 -0.72
CA THR A 180 -5.43 1.49 0.61
C THR A 180 -6.75 2.27 0.55
N MET A 181 -6.79 3.39 -0.19
CA MET A 181 -8.02 4.17 -0.37
C MET A 181 -9.09 3.41 -1.17
N HIS A 182 -8.67 2.61 -2.14
CA HIS A 182 -9.58 1.74 -2.90
C HIS A 182 -10.13 0.61 -2.02
N GLU A 183 -9.27 -0.05 -1.23
CA GLU A 183 -9.67 -1.07 -0.26
C GLU A 183 -10.67 -0.52 0.77
N ALA A 184 -10.51 0.73 1.20
CA ALA A 184 -11.41 1.40 2.11
C ALA A 184 -12.76 1.81 1.49
N GLY A 185 -13.01 1.48 0.21
CA GLY A 185 -14.24 1.82 -0.50
C GLY A 185 -14.35 3.29 -0.92
N LEU A 186 -13.27 4.08 -0.81
CA LEU A 186 -13.28 5.52 -1.11
C LEU A 186 -12.90 5.81 -2.57
N TRP A 187 -11.81 5.22 -3.07
CA TRP A 187 -11.32 5.44 -4.43
C TRP A 187 -11.62 4.26 -5.35
N THR A 188 -12.90 3.89 -5.42
CA THR A 188 -13.37 2.67 -6.10
C THR A 188 -13.14 2.67 -7.61
N GLN A 189 -13.05 3.83 -8.24
CA GLN A 189 -12.80 3.97 -9.69
C GLN A 189 -11.31 4.15 -10.05
N ALA A 190 -10.38 4.00 -9.09
CA ALA A 190 -8.95 4.00 -9.38
C ALA A 190 -8.58 2.82 -10.29
N GLU A 191 -7.83 3.10 -11.36
CA GLU A 191 -7.42 2.07 -12.31
C GLU A 191 -6.46 1.06 -11.69
N LEU A 192 -6.44 -0.16 -12.24
CA LEU A 192 -5.56 -1.23 -11.77
C LEU A 192 -4.09 -0.78 -11.71
N GLY A 193 -3.60 -0.08 -12.74
CA GLY A 193 -2.21 0.39 -12.78
C GLY A 193 -1.85 1.40 -11.66
N ASP A 194 -2.84 2.11 -11.12
CA ASP A 194 -2.67 3.05 -10.02
C ASP A 194 -2.70 2.37 -8.65
N ARG A 195 -3.45 1.27 -8.51
CA ARG A 195 -3.55 0.48 -7.26
C ARG A 195 -2.68 -0.78 -7.23
N TYR A 196 -1.93 -1.06 -8.30
CA TYR A 196 -1.04 -2.22 -8.37
C TYR A 196 0.17 -2.06 -7.44
N PHE A 197 0.12 -2.67 -6.26
CA PHE A 197 1.21 -2.62 -5.29
C PHE A 197 1.45 -3.97 -4.61
N ILE A 198 2.65 -4.51 -4.80
CA ILE A 198 3.12 -5.74 -4.16
C ILE A 198 3.97 -5.36 -2.95
N ASP A 199 3.50 -5.77 -1.77
CA ASP A 199 4.18 -5.57 -0.49
C ASP A 199 4.39 -6.90 0.24
N ASN A 200 4.82 -6.81 1.51
CA ASN A 200 5.06 -7.96 2.35
C ASN A 200 3.79 -8.79 2.63
N HIS A 201 2.59 -8.21 2.53
CA HIS A 201 1.34 -8.96 2.69
C HIS A 201 1.07 -9.84 1.47
N VAL A 202 1.19 -9.25 0.27
CA VAL A 202 1.04 -9.98 -1.00
C VAL A 202 2.08 -11.10 -1.09
N TYR A 203 3.35 -10.77 -0.84
CA TYR A 203 4.45 -11.73 -0.86
C TYR A 203 4.22 -12.89 0.12
N ARG A 204 3.90 -12.57 1.39
CA ARG A 204 3.67 -13.58 2.41
C ARG A 204 2.50 -14.50 2.09
N ALA A 205 1.41 -13.94 1.56
CA ALA A 205 0.25 -14.72 1.12
C ALA A 205 0.63 -15.66 -0.03
N ALA A 206 1.25 -15.13 -1.09
CA ALA A 206 1.69 -15.92 -2.25
C ALA A 206 2.65 -17.05 -1.85
N LEU A 207 3.64 -16.73 -1.01
CA LEU A 207 4.65 -17.68 -0.54
C LEU A 207 4.02 -18.81 0.30
N ARG A 208 3.21 -18.48 1.31
CA ARG A 208 2.62 -19.48 2.23
C ARG A 208 1.60 -20.37 1.54
N LEU A 209 0.86 -19.83 0.57
CA LEU A 209 -0.01 -20.61 -0.30
C LEU A 209 0.76 -21.54 -1.25
N GLY A 210 2.07 -21.34 -1.41
CA GLY A 210 2.90 -22.10 -2.34
C GLY A 210 2.66 -21.71 -3.80
N LEU A 211 2.21 -20.47 -4.05
CA LEU A 211 2.04 -19.92 -5.40
C LEU A 211 3.36 -19.46 -6.02
N ILE A 212 4.35 -19.16 -5.18
CA ILE A 212 5.71 -18.80 -5.56
C ILE A 212 6.73 -19.65 -4.80
N THR A 213 7.98 -19.64 -5.27
CA THR A 213 9.08 -20.43 -4.72
C THR A 213 9.69 -19.78 -3.47
N ALA A 214 9.99 -20.59 -2.46
CA ALA A 214 10.67 -20.14 -1.25
C ALA A 214 12.15 -19.85 -1.51
N HIS A 215 12.73 -18.92 -0.73
CA HIS A 215 14.15 -18.53 -0.80
C HIS A 215 14.59 -17.81 -2.10
N THR A 216 13.64 -17.44 -2.95
CA THR A 216 13.90 -16.59 -4.12
C THR A 216 14.24 -15.16 -3.68
N PRO A 217 15.30 -14.53 -4.21
CA PRO A 217 15.57 -13.10 -4.02
C PRO A 217 14.35 -12.23 -4.37
N TRP A 218 14.15 -11.10 -3.69
CA TRP A 218 12.96 -10.25 -3.85
C TRP A 218 12.64 -9.89 -5.31
N THR A 219 13.66 -9.62 -6.15
CA THR A 219 13.47 -9.27 -7.56
C THR A 219 12.79 -10.39 -8.35
N LEU A 220 13.30 -11.62 -8.22
CA LEU A 220 12.74 -12.79 -8.88
C LEU A 220 11.40 -13.20 -8.26
N ALA A 221 11.26 -13.08 -6.93
CA ALA A 221 9.99 -13.35 -6.27
C ALA A 221 8.89 -12.38 -6.74
N LYS A 222 9.24 -11.13 -7.03
CA LYS A 222 8.29 -10.15 -7.58
C LYS A 222 7.83 -10.55 -8.97
N GLU A 223 8.72 -11.00 -9.85
CA GLU A 223 8.36 -11.50 -11.18
C GLU A 223 7.41 -12.71 -11.09
N GLU A 224 7.70 -13.67 -10.20
CA GLU A 224 6.81 -14.82 -9.96
C GLU A 224 5.43 -14.36 -9.44
N ILE A 225 5.38 -13.36 -8.55
CA ILE A 225 4.11 -12.79 -8.08
C ILE A 225 3.37 -12.09 -9.23
N ASP A 226 4.06 -11.31 -10.06
CA ASP A 226 3.46 -10.61 -11.20
C ASP A 226 2.79 -11.63 -12.15
N GLU A 227 3.47 -12.73 -12.46
CA GLU A 227 2.92 -13.83 -13.29
C GLU A 227 1.70 -14.50 -12.64
N VAL A 228 1.78 -14.77 -11.33
CA VAL A 228 0.67 -15.35 -10.55
C VAL A 228 -0.54 -14.42 -10.55
N VAL A 229 -0.33 -13.13 -10.32
CA VAL A 229 -1.38 -12.11 -10.27
C VAL A 229 -2.03 -11.93 -11.64
N ALA A 230 -1.25 -11.82 -12.71
CA ALA A 230 -1.77 -11.72 -14.07
C ALA A 230 -2.62 -12.94 -14.46
N ARG A 231 -2.16 -14.15 -14.12
CA ARG A 231 -2.80 -15.40 -14.56
C ARG A 231 -3.97 -15.83 -13.70
N LEU A 232 -3.93 -15.59 -12.39
CA LEU A 232 -4.90 -16.14 -11.43
C LEU A 232 -5.81 -15.12 -10.79
N PHE A 233 -5.45 -13.83 -10.87
CA PHE A 233 -6.14 -12.77 -10.15
C PHE A 233 -6.50 -11.60 -11.06
N GLU A 234 -6.60 -11.84 -12.37
CA GLU A 234 -7.01 -10.85 -13.38
C GLU A 234 -6.11 -9.59 -13.36
N GLY A 235 -4.85 -9.76 -12.96
CA GLY A 235 -3.89 -8.68 -12.80
C GLY A 235 -4.02 -7.89 -11.50
N ASP A 236 -4.95 -8.21 -10.60
CA ASP A 236 -5.18 -7.47 -9.36
C ASP A 236 -4.58 -8.16 -8.11
N PRO A 237 -3.54 -7.58 -7.48
CA PRO A 237 -2.93 -8.15 -6.28
C PRO A 237 -3.80 -7.96 -5.02
N ILE A 238 -4.91 -7.21 -5.07
CA ILE A 238 -5.73 -6.88 -3.90
C ILE A 238 -6.24 -8.12 -3.15
N TYR A 239 -6.54 -9.21 -3.86
CA TYR A 239 -7.01 -10.45 -3.24
C TYR A 239 -5.95 -11.09 -2.33
N LEU A 240 -4.71 -11.17 -2.83
CA LEU A 240 -3.58 -11.67 -2.06
C LEU A 240 -3.20 -10.73 -0.93
N TYR A 241 -3.29 -9.41 -1.15
CA TYR A 241 -3.08 -8.41 -0.13
C TYR A 241 -4.11 -8.52 1.01
N LYS A 242 -5.42 -8.56 0.71
CA LYS A 242 -6.50 -8.77 1.69
C LYS A 242 -6.28 -10.08 2.47
N LEU A 243 -5.98 -11.18 1.80
CA LEU A 243 -5.64 -12.43 2.49
C LEU A 243 -4.41 -12.28 3.40
N GLY A 244 -3.35 -11.65 2.89
CA GLY A 244 -2.11 -11.37 3.59
C GLY A 244 -2.30 -10.51 4.84
N ARG A 245 -3.16 -9.51 4.76
CA ARG A 245 -3.44 -8.54 5.82
C ARG A 245 -4.33 -9.10 6.93
N TYR A 246 -5.44 -9.75 6.59
CA TYR A 246 -6.47 -10.09 7.57
C TYR A 246 -6.42 -11.55 8.05
N PHE A 247 -5.90 -12.47 7.24
CA PHE A 247 -5.90 -13.91 7.59
C PHE A 247 -4.50 -14.49 7.77
N CYS A 248 -3.53 -14.03 6.99
CA CYS A 248 -2.19 -14.61 6.94
C CYS A 248 -1.20 -13.76 7.74
N LEU A 249 -1.37 -13.66 9.06
CA LEU A 249 -0.56 -12.78 9.91
C LEU A 249 0.89 -13.28 10.11
N PRO A 250 1.86 -12.39 10.41
CA PRO A 250 3.22 -12.80 10.79
C PRO A 250 3.24 -13.75 11.99
N ALA A 251 4.23 -14.65 12.05
CA ALA A 251 4.30 -15.73 13.05
C ALA A 251 4.34 -15.24 14.52
N LYS A 252 4.70 -13.98 14.78
CA LYS A 252 4.72 -13.39 16.13
C LYS A 252 3.33 -13.10 16.73
N GLY A 253 2.23 -13.40 16.02
CA GLY A 253 0.86 -13.11 16.51
C GLY A 253 -0.15 -14.27 16.46
N GLN A 254 0.14 -15.38 15.77
CA GLN A 254 -0.76 -16.52 15.69
C GLN A 254 0.02 -17.83 15.62
N LYS A 255 -0.19 -18.71 16.60
CA LYS A 255 0.30 -20.11 16.58
C LYS A 255 -0.49 -21.00 15.62
N GLU A 256 -1.66 -20.54 15.18
CA GLU A 256 -2.59 -21.34 14.39
C GLU A 256 -3.11 -20.54 13.20
N CYS A 257 -3.16 -21.16 12.02
CA CYS A 257 -3.78 -20.60 10.82
C CYS A 257 -5.32 -20.54 10.91
N TRP A 258 -5.91 -20.50 12.10
CA TRP A 258 -7.35 -20.44 12.29
C TRP A 258 -7.80 -19.00 12.51
N PRO A 259 -8.86 -18.50 11.85
CA PRO A 259 -9.80 -19.17 10.93
C PRO A 259 -9.50 -18.94 9.44
N CYS A 260 -8.28 -19.18 8.94
CA CYS A 260 -7.94 -18.93 7.54
C CYS A 260 -8.74 -19.85 6.58
N PRO A 261 -9.53 -19.30 5.65
CA PRO A 261 -10.35 -20.08 4.72
C PRO A 261 -9.51 -20.93 3.75
N CYS A 262 -8.27 -20.53 3.48
CA CYS A 262 -7.36 -21.25 2.61
C CYS A 262 -6.57 -22.35 3.34
N ARG A 263 -6.77 -22.59 4.64
CA ARG A 263 -5.96 -23.52 5.47
C ARG A 263 -5.80 -24.90 4.83
N LYS A 264 -6.89 -25.51 4.33
CA LYS A 264 -6.88 -26.88 3.77
C LYS A 264 -5.98 -27.03 2.53
N ASN A 265 -5.78 -25.93 1.81
CA ASN A 265 -5.03 -25.91 0.55
C ASN A 265 -3.71 -25.16 0.64
N CYS A 266 -3.44 -24.49 1.77
CA CYS A 266 -2.21 -23.77 2.03
C CYS A 266 -1.03 -24.74 2.22
N ARG A 267 0.08 -24.50 1.53
CA ARG A 267 1.29 -25.33 1.67
C ARG A 267 1.92 -25.21 3.07
N ALA A 268 1.81 -24.02 3.69
CA ALA A 268 2.41 -23.75 4.99
C ALA A 268 1.59 -24.27 6.19
N SER A 269 0.31 -24.62 6.03
CA SER A 269 -0.59 -24.96 7.15
C SER A 269 -0.31 -26.32 7.81
N GLY A 270 0.60 -27.13 7.25
CA GLY A 270 1.06 -28.40 7.81
C GLY A 270 2.51 -28.39 8.30
N ALA A 271 3.23 -27.27 8.13
CA ALA A 271 4.59 -27.10 8.63
C ALA A 271 4.54 -26.11 9.79
N LEU A 272 4.94 -26.54 10.99
CA LEU A 272 5.25 -25.63 12.08
C LEU A 272 6.42 -24.73 11.63
N TRP A 273 6.17 -23.43 11.47
CA TRP A 273 7.19 -22.41 11.20
C TRP A 273 7.52 -21.64 12.46
#